data_AF-A0A8H9NUS1-F1
#
_entry.id   AF-A0A8H9NUS1-F1
#
_cell.length_a   1.000
_cell.length_b   1.000
_cell.length_c   1.000
_cell.angle_alpha   90.00
_cell.angle_beta   90.00
_cell.angle_gamma   90.00
#
_symmetry.space_group_name_H-M   'P 1'
#
loop_
_entity.id
_entity.type
_entity.pdbx_description
1 polymer ?
#
loop_
_entity_poly.entity_id
_entity_poly.type
_entity_poly.pdbx_seq_one_letter_code
_entity_poly.pdbx_strand_id
1 'polypeptide(L)'
;MAAKERYCYQILKIHSVIVDFDGKPHLSKVPGVVQGETFNQWRRRVLGPEVDNVVVYCPQEPSPQTRMHNLRVANSARHVERMFREFGKTKDNKKQKAVDDAIADTTAKFSNVPWETLEDLLAEKQHSLEPSIQDFFQRIIESSRKSEEDISIEKLLNELIDSYNSAARMFREKVNKSCDCKLEV
;
A
#
# COMPACT_ATOMS: atom_id res chain seq x y z
N MET A 1 9.61 2.40 -11.80
CA MET A 1 10.74 3.10 -12.44
C MET A 1 11.36 2.12 -13.42
N ALA A 2 11.11 2.35 -14.70
CA ALA A 2 11.64 1.59 -15.81
C ALA A 2 13.16 1.69 -15.90
N ALA A 3 13.76 0.80 -16.68
CA ALA A 3 15.21 0.68 -16.81
C ALA A 3 15.88 1.99 -17.28
N LYS A 4 15.25 2.72 -18.22
CA LYS A 4 15.74 4.01 -18.74
C LYS A 4 15.80 5.08 -17.64
N GLU A 5 14.72 5.27 -16.88
CA GLU A 5 14.68 6.30 -15.82
C GLU A 5 15.73 6.03 -14.72
N ARG A 6 15.92 4.75 -14.35
CA ARG A 6 16.98 4.37 -13.40
C ARG A 6 18.37 4.70 -13.94
N TYR A 7 18.60 4.49 -15.23
CA TYR A 7 19.86 4.79 -15.89
C TYR A 7 20.12 6.30 -15.96
N CYS A 8 19.14 7.10 -16.39
CA CYS A 8 19.23 8.57 -16.36
C CYS A 8 19.50 9.12 -14.95
N TYR A 9 18.90 8.51 -13.92
CA TYR A 9 19.15 8.88 -12.54
C TYR A 9 20.59 8.56 -12.08
N GLN A 10 21.17 7.44 -12.54
CA GLN A 10 22.58 7.14 -12.29
C GLN A 10 23.51 8.14 -12.99
N ILE A 11 23.17 8.57 -14.21
CA ILE A 11 23.91 9.61 -14.92
C ILE A 11 23.92 10.91 -14.11
N LEU A 12 22.76 11.34 -13.61
CA LEU A 12 22.67 12.52 -12.74
C LEU A 12 23.56 12.39 -11.50
N LYS A 13 23.59 11.23 -10.85
CA LYS A 13 24.42 11.01 -9.66
C LYS A 13 25.93 11.02 -9.91
N ILE A 14 26.36 10.46 -11.03
CA ILE A 14 27.79 10.26 -11.32
C ILE A 14 28.38 11.47 -12.06
N HIS A 15 27.62 12.00 -13.02
CA HIS A 15 28.09 13.06 -13.93
C HIS A 15 27.49 14.43 -13.59
N SER A 16 26.54 14.52 -12.66
CA SER A 16 25.85 15.79 -12.29
C SER A 16 25.11 16.46 -13.46
N VAL A 17 24.62 15.65 -14.41
CA VAL A 17 23.92 16.13 -15.62
C VAL A 17 22.56 15.45 -15.75
N ILE A 18 21.54 16.22 -16.13
CA ILE A 18 20.21 15.71 -16.47
C ILE A 18 20.15 15.46 -17.98
N VAL A 19 19.80 14.24 -18.37
CA VAL A 19 19.81 13.79 -19.77
C VAL A 19 18.54 13.04 -20.11
N ASP A 20 18.04 13.25 -21.32
CA ASP A 20 17.04 12.41 -21.98
C ASP A 20 17.52 12.01 -23.39
N PHE A 21 17.09 10.84 -23.86
CA PHE A 21 17.51 10.25 -25.13
C PHE A 21 16.52 9.19 -25.60
N ASP A 22 16.39 8.97 -26.90
CA ASP A 22 15.54 7.89 -27.42
C ASP A 22 16.28 6.55 -27.45
N GLY A 23 15.57 5.46 -27.16
CA GLY A 23 16.11 4.10 -27.15
C GLY A 23 16.33 3.51 -25.75
N LYS A 24 17.07 2.39 -25.70
CA LYS A 24 17.42 1.68 -24.46
C LYS A 24 18.90 1.91 -24.11
N PRO A 25 19.24 2.04 -22.82
CA PRO A 25 20.64 2.12 -22.42
C PRO A 25 21.38 0.84 -22.81
N HIS A 26 22.54 0.99 -23.46
CA HIS A 26 23.36 -0.14 -23.89
C HIS A 26 24.16 -0.79 -22.74
N LEU A 27 24.30 -0.10 -21.60
CA LEU A 27 24.94 -0.63 -20.39
C LEU A 27 23.93 -0.77 -19.26
N SER A 28 24.20 -1.72 -18.35
CA SER A 28 23.43 -1.90 -17.11
C SER A 28 23.87 -0.93 -16.00
N LYS A 29 25.09 -0.40 -16.07
CA LYS A 29 25.67 0.55 -15.11
C LYS A 29 26.33 1.70 -15.86
N VAL A 30 26.13 2.92 -15.35
CA VAL A 30 26.76 4.12 -15.89
C VAL A 30 28.26 4.15 -15.52
N PRO A 31 29.17 4.27 -16.50
CA PRO A 31 30.59 4.35 -16.21
C PRO A 31 30.99 5.70 -15.59
N GLY A 32 32.12 5.72 -14.88
CA GLY A 32 32.62 6.89 -14.14
C GLY A 32 33.01 8.10 -15.01
N VAL A 33 33.35 9.20 -14.34
CA VAL A 33 33.79 10.46 -14.97
C VAL A 33 35.21 10.30 -15.52
N VAL A 34 35.45 10.82 -16.74
CA VAL A 34 36.75 10.82 -17.41
C VAL A 34 37.18 12.27 -17.64
N GLN A 35 38.40 12.64 -17.23
CA GLN A 35 38.91 14.00 -17.43
C GLN A 35 39.19 14.30 -18.91
N GLY A 36 38.87 15.52 -19.35
CA GLY A 36 39.13 15.99 -20.71
C GLY A 36 38.26 15.37 -21.80
N GLU A 37 37.23 14.61 -21.43
CA GLU A 37 36.33 13.96 -22.38
C GLU A 37 35.40 14.97 -23.08
N THR A 38 35.28 14.87 -24.40
CA THR A 38 34.32 15.65 -25.18
C THR A 38 32.91 15.08 -25.05
N PHE A 39 31.87 15.90 -25.26
CA PHE A 39 30.48 15.43 -25.22
C PHE A 39 30.21 14.25 -26.18
N ASN A 40 30.83 14.23 -27.36
CA ASN A 40 30.67 13.13 -28.32
C ASN A 40 31.29 11.81 -27.81
N GLN A 41 32.48 11.88 -27.20
CA GLN A 41 33.10 10.72 -26.56
C GLN A 41 32.26 10.22 -25.38
N TRP A 42 31.78 11.14 -24.54
CA TRP A 42 30.90 10.85 -23.42
C TRP A 42 29.59 10.18 -23.88
N ARG A 43 28.92 10.73 -24.90
CA ARG A 43 27.68 10.17 -25.46
C ARG A 43 27.89 8.74 -25.92
N ARG A 44 28.93 8.48 -26.71
CA ARG A 44 29.22 7.14 -27.23
C ARG A 44 29.51 6.14 -26.13
N ARG A 45 30.25 6.56 -25.10
CA ARG A 45 30.65 5.70 -23.98
C ARG A 45 29.51 5.43 -22.99
N VAL A 46 28.69 6.44 -22.69
CA VAL A 46 27.65 6.36 -21.65
C VAL A 46 26.30 5.94 -22.21
N LEU A 47 25.91 6.45 -23.37
CA LEU A 47 24.61 6.18 -23.98
C LEU A 47 24.67 5.18 -25.13
N GLY A 48 25.80 5.13 -25.85
CA GLY A 48 26.02 4.21 -26.97
C GLY A 48 25.94 4.92 -28.33
N PRO A 49 26.35 4.26 -29.42
CA PRO A 49 26.29 4.85 -30.75
C PRO A 49 24.88 4.91 -31.34
N GLU A 50 23.95 4.05 -30.88
CA GLU A 50 22.61 3.87 -31.47
C GLU A 50 21.52 4.75 -30.85
N VAL A 51 21.85 5.57 -29.85
CA VAL A 51 20.88 6.49 -29.22
C VAL A 51 20.75 7.79 -30.00
N ASP A 52 19.52 8.17 -30.34
CA ASP A 52 19.19 9.41 -31.03
C ASP A 52 18.55 10.44 -30.09
N ASN A 53 18.42 11.68 -30.58
CA ASN A 53 17.75 12.80 -29.88
C ASN A 53 18.23 13.02 -28.43
N VAL A 54 19.55 13.00 -28.22
CA VAL A 54 20.14 13.24 -26.89
C VAL A 54 20.00 14.71 -26.52
N VAL A 55 19.26 14.97 -25.44
CA VAL A 55 19.09 16.31 -24.86
C VAL A 55 19.79 16.35 -23.51
N VAL A 56 20.68 17.33 -23.35
CA VAL A 56 21.37 17.61 -22.10
C VAL A 56 20.86 18.91 -21.52
N TYR A 57 20.38 18.87 -20.28
CA TYR A 57 19.97 20.07 -19.57
C TYR A 57 21.14 20.61 -18.76
N CYS A 58 21.61 21.80 -19.14
CA CYS A 58 22.63 22.55 -18.43
C CYS A 58 22.01 23.82 -17.85
N PRO A 59 22.17 24.11 -16.55
CA PRO A 59 21.81 25.41 -16.02
C PRO A 59 22.74 26.46 -16.66
N GLN A 60 22.15 27.40 -17.39
CA GLN A 60 22.85 28.55 -17.94
C GLN A 60 22.09 29.81 -17.53
N GLU A 61 22.82 30.82 -17.03
CA GLU A 61 22.24 32.12 -16.75
C GLU A 61 21.88 32.82 -18.06
N PRO A 62 20.61 33.21 -18.28
CA PRO A 62 20.23 33.94 -19.48
C PRO A 62 20.71 35.39 -19.42
N SER A 63 21.03 35.98 -20.57
CA SER A 63 21.35 37.41 -20.63
C SER A 63 20.17 38.25 -20.11
N PRO A 64 20.39 39.32 -19.33
CA PRO A 64 19.32 40.14 -18.72
C PRO A 64 18.26 40.68 -19.70
N GLN A 65 18.63 40.86 -20.97
CA GLN A 65 17.72 41.39 -22.01
C GLN A 65 16.87 40.30 -22.66
N THR A 66 17.06 39.03 -22.27
CA THR A 66 16.38 37.90 -22.88
C THR A 66 14.94 37.83 -22.40
N ARG A 67 13.98 37.89 -23.34
CA ARG A 67 12.56 37.74 -23.00
C ARG A 67 12.26 36.31 -22.50
N MET A 68 11.49 36.19 -21.43
CA MET A 68 11.07 34.91 -20.85
C MET A 68 10.35 33.99 -21.85
N HIS A 69 9.61 34.55 -22.82
CA HIS A 69 8.99 33.77 -23.90
C HIS A 69 10.04 33.00 -24.73
N ASN A 70 11.14 33.67 -25.09
CA ASN A 70 12.22 33.06 -25.88
C ASN A 70 12.92 31.95 -25.08
N LEU A 71 13.10 32.14 -23.77
CA LEU A 71 13.63 31.11 -22.88
C LEU A 71 12.71 29.90 -22.78
N ARG A 72 11.39 30.11 -22.70
CA ARG A 72 10.39 29.04 -22.65
C ARG A 72 10.34 28.23 -23.95
N VAL A 73 10.51 28.88 -25.09
CA VAL A 73 10.54 28.22 -26.40
C VAL A 73 11.85 27.47 -26.61
N ALA A 74 12.99 28.09 -26.30
CA ALA A 74 14.32 27.50 -26.48
C ALA A 74 14.62 26.34 -25.51
N ASN A 75 14.09 26.40 -24.29
CA ASN A 75 14.34 25.42 -23.23
C ASN A 75 13.11 24.59 -22.90
N SER A 76 12.21 24.35 -23.87
CA SER A 76 10.89 23.77 -23.60
C SER A 76 11.00 22.53 -22.70
N ALA A 77 10.59 22.69 -21.44
CA ALA A 77 10.92 21.77 -20.36
C ALA A 77 9.97 20.57 -20.32
N ARG A 78 9.28 20.23 -21.43
CA ARG A 78 8.26 19.18 -21.45
C ARG A 78 8.78 17.83 -20.93
N HIS A 79 10.05 17.53 -21.17
CA HIS A 79 10.68 16.29 -20.68
C HIS A 79 11.08 16.38 -19.21
N VAL A 80 11.57 17.53 -18.74
CA VAL A 80 11.83 17.79 -17.32
C VAL A 80 10.53 17.79 -16.50
N GLU A 81 9.48 18.42 -17.00
CA GLU A 81 8.13 18.39 -16.43
C GLU A 81 7.58 16.96 -16.36
N ARG A 82 7.79 16.15 -17.41
CA ARG A 82 7.42 14.72 -17.41
C ARG A 82 8.20 13.95 -16.35
N MET A 83 9.51 14.14 -16.27
CA MET A 83 10.39 13.50 -15.30
C MET A 83 9.94 13.85 -13.86
N PHE A 84 9.72 15.12 -13.55
CA PHE A 84 9.21 15.53 -12.23
C PHE A 84 7.80 14.97 -11.93
N ARG A 85 6.92 14.92 -12.92
CA ARG A 85 5.59 14.31 -12.78
C ARG A 85 5.68 12.80 -12.48
N GLU A 86 6.57 12.08 -13.15
CA GLU A 86 6.82 10.65 -12.89
C GLU A 86 7.48 10.40 -11.54
N PHE A 87 8.42 11.27 -11.12
CA PHE A 87 8.97 11.24 -9.76
C PHE A 87 7.89 11.46 -8.70
N GLY A 88 6.98 12.42 -8.91
CA GLY A 88 5.82 12.65 -8.05
C GLY A 88 4.95 11.41 -7.92
N LYS A 89 4.49 10.85 -9.05
CA LYS A 89 3.70 9.61 -9.09
C LYS A 89 4.38 8.44 -8.37
N THR A 90 5.70 8.29 -8.54
CA THR A 90 6.43 7.19 -7.90
C THR A 90 6.52 7.37 -6.39
N LYS A 91 6.65 8.61 -5.90
CA LYS A 91 6.65 8.94 -4.47
C LYS A 91 5.28 8.69 -3.85
N ASP A 92 4.21 9.10 -4.53
CA ASP A 92 2.84 8.93 -4.05
C ASP A 92 2.44 7.45 -4.04
N ASN A 93 2.78 6.69 -5.08
CA ASN A 93 2.54 5.24 -5.11
C ASN A 93 3.29 4.48 -4.01
N LYS A 94 4.51 4.90 -3.65
CA LYS A 94 5.27 4.30 -2.54
C LYS A 94 4.62 4.59 -1.18
N LYS A 95 4.11 5.82 -0.99
CA LYS A 95 3.38 6.18 0.22
C LYS A 95 2.08 5.41 0.35
N GLN A 96 1.31 5.34 -0.74
CA GLN A 96 0.05 4.59 -0.76
C GLN A 96 0.30 3.12 -0.44
N LYS A 97 1.29 2.49 -1.08
CA LYS A 97 1.65 1.11 -0.80
C LYS A 97 2.06 0.89 0.66
N ALA A 98 2.82 1.81 1.25
CA ALA A 98 3.20 1.70 2.67
C ALA A 98 1.98 1.81 3.61
N VAL A 99 0.99 2.62 3.25
CA VAL A 99 -0.28 2.72 3.99
C VAL A 99 -1.08 1.43 3.83
N ASP A 100 -1.22 0.92 2.61
CA ASP A 100 -1.97 -0.31 2.33
C ASP A 100 -1.33 -1.52 3.04
N ASP A 101 0.01 -1.64 3.01
CA ASP A 101 0.75 -2.69 3.71
C ASP A 101 0.56 -2.58 5.24
N ALA A 102 0.56 -1.36 5.80
CA ALA A 102 0.32 -1.15 7.22
C ALA A 102 -1.13 -1.47 7.65
N ILE A 103 -2.11 -1.16 6.80
CA ILE A 103 -3.51 -1.54 7.01
C ILE A 103 -3.61 -3.06 6.98
N ALA A 104 -3.04 -3.74 5.98
CA ALA A 104 -3.09 -5.19 5.87
C ALA A 104 -2.43 -5.90 7.07
N ASP A 105 -1.27 -5.43 7.53
CA ASP A 105 -0.58 -5.99 8.71
C ASP A 105 -1.39 -5.75 10.00
N THR A 106 -2.01 -4.59 10.14
CA THR A 106 -2.90 -4.28 11.28
C THR A 106 -4.14 -5.17 11.24
N THR A 107 -4.81 -5.30 10.10
CA THR A 107 -5.97 -6.18 9.93
C THR A 107 -5.60 -7.63 10.25
N ALA A 108 -4.50 -8.16 9.71
CA ALA A 108 -4.06 -9.53 9.99
C ALA A 108 -3.82 -9.78 11.50
N LYS A 109 -3.25 -8.80 12.22
CA LYS A 109 -3.01 -8.89 13.67
C LYS A 109 -4.28 -8.88 14.51
N PHE A 110 -5.34 -8.23 14.04
CA PHE A 110 -6.58 -8.06 14.81
C PHE A 110 -7.79 -8.82 14.22
N SER A 111 -7.63 -9.54 13.12
CA SER A 111 -8.72 -10.31 12.52
C SER A 111 -8.98 -11.65 13.19
N ASN A 112 -7.95 -12.23 13.81
CA ASN A 112 -7.99 -13.59 14.35
C ASN A 112 -7.46 -13.63 15.79
N VAL A 113 -8.00 -14.56 16.57
CA VAL A 113 -7.59 -14.82 17.96
C VAL A 113 -7.37 -16.32 18.13
N PRO A 114 -6.23 -16.76 18.69
CA PRO A 114 -6.01 -18.17 19.02
C PRO A 114 -7.06 -18.67 20.01
N TRP A 115 -7.52 -19.91 19.85
CA TRP A 115 -8.55 -20.49 20.71
C TRP A 115 -8.10 -20.59 22.17
N GLU A 116 -6.79 -20.76 22.41
CA GLU A 116 -6.18 -20.77 23.74
C GLU A 116 -6.41 -19.44 24.47
N THR A 117 -6.28 -18.32 23.75
CA THR A 117 -6.50 -16.99 24.34
C THR A 117 -7.96 -16.80 24.72
N LEU A 118 -8.89 -17.31 23.92
CA LEU A 118 -10.31 -17.25 24.23
C LEU A 118 -10.67 -18.18 25.42
N GLU A 119 -10.04 -19.35 25.50
CA GLU A 119 -10.21 -20.30 26.61
C GLU A 119 -9.73 -19.70 27.95
N ASP A 120 -8.56 -19.06 27.96
CA ASP A 120 -8.01 -18.38 29.14
C ASP A 120 -8.95 -17.24 29.62
N LEU A 121 -9.45 -16.42 28.69
CA LEU A 121 -10.38 -15.34 29.02
C LEU A 121 -11.72 -15.84 29.58
N LEU A 122 -12.21 -16.99 29.11
CA LEU A 122 -13.43 -17.60 29.62
C LEU A 122 -13.22 -18.22 31.00
N ALA A 123 -12.04 -18.80 31.26
CA ALA A 123 -11.69 -19.34 32.57
C ALA A 123 -11.73 -18.24 33.66
N GLU A 124 -11.26 -17.04 33.36
CA GLU A 124 -11.35 -15.89 34.28
C GLU A 124 -12.80 -15.46 34.57
N LYS A 125 -13.74 -15.74 33.65
CA LYS A 125 -15.16 -15.33 33.75
C LYS A 125 -16.10 -16.49 34.09
N GLN A 126 -15.58 -17.67 34.38
CA GLN A 126 -16.35 -18.92 34.47
C GLN A 126 -17.50 -18.86 35.48
N HIS A 127 -17.37 -18.09 36.57
CA HIS A 127 -18.40 -17.96 37.60
C HIS A 127 -19.49 -16.91 37.32
N SER A 128 -19.31 -16.05 36.30
CA SER A 128 -20.28 -14.99 35.95
C SER A 128 -21.02 -15.22 34.64
N LEU A 129 -20.65 -16.26 33.89
CA LEU A 129 -21.24 -16.55 32.59
C LEU A 129 -22.43 -17.49 32.73
N GLU A 130 -23.54 -17.12 32.11
CA GLU A 130 -24.71 -18.00 31.96
C GLU A 130 -24.33 -19.27 31.18
N PRO A 131 -24.89 -20.45 31.51
CA PRO A 131 -24.57 -21.71 30.84
C PRO A 131 -24.72 -21.67 29.32
N SER A 132 -25.72 -20.93 28.83
CA SER A 132 -25.96 -20.77 27.39
C SER A 132 -24.84 -20.03 26.66
N ILE A 133 -24.18 -19.09 27.34
CA ILE A 133 -23.04 -18.34 26.81
C ILE A 133 -21.77 -19.19 26.87
N GLN A 134 -21.60 -20.00 27.93
CA GLN A 134 -20.50 -20.97 28.02
C GLN A 134 -20.58 -21.98 26.88
N ASP A 135 -21.76 -22.58 26.65
CA ASP A 135 -21.99 -23.53 25.55
C ASP A 135 -21.70 -22.91 24.18
N PHE A 136 -22.05 -21.63 23.98
CA PHE A 136 -21.78 -20.92 22.73
C PHE A 136 -20.28 -20.82 22.46
N PHE A 137 -19.51 -20.30 23.41
CA PHE A 137 -18.06 -20.13 23.22
C PHE A 137 -17.33 -21.47 23.14
N GLN A 138 -17.75 -22.47 23.90
CA GLN A 138 -17.14 -23.80 23.86
C GLN A 138 -17.31 -24.46 22.49
N ARG A 139 -18.47 -24.30 21.83
CA ARG A 139 -18.66 -24.77 20.44
C ARG A 139 -17.69 -24.11 19.46
N ILE A 140 -17.44 -22.82 19.62
CA ILE A 140 -16.54 -22.06 18.74
C ILE A 140 -15.08 -22.50 18.96
N ILE A 141 -14.68 -22.65 20.23
CA ILE A 141 -13.35 -23.17 20.59
C ILE A 141 -13.15 -24.58 20.05
N GLU A 142 -14.12 -25.48 20.24
CA GLU A 142 -14.04 -26.85 19.71
C GLU A 142 -13.99 -26.90 18.18
N SER A 143 -14.72 -26.02 17.50
CA SER A 143 -14.69 -25.90 16.04
C SER A 143 -13.31 -25.47 15.55
N SER A 144 -12.75 -24.41 16.14
CA SER A 144 -11.41 -23.89 15.84
C SER A 144 -10.30 -24.90 16.16
N ARG A 145 -10.41 -25.60 17.29
CA ARG A 145 -9.46 -26.66 17.69
C ARG A 145 -9.47 -27.86 16.73
N LYS A 146 -10.62 -28.18 16.12
CA LYS A 146 -10.73 -29.25 15.11
C LYS A 146 -10.17 -28.85 13.75
N SER A 147 -10.29 -27.57 13.38
CA SER A 147 -9.81 -27.07 12.10
C SER A 147 -8.34 -26.62 12.14
N GLU A 148 -7.70 -26.55 13.32
CA GLU A 148 -6.37 -25.95 13.52
C GLU A 148 -6.27 -24.52 12.96
N GLU A 149 -7.40 -23.79 12.95
CA GLU A 149 -7.49 -22.42 12.45
C GLU A 149 -7.85 -21.47 13.59
N ASP A 150 -7.23 -20.30 13.64
CA ASP A 150 -7.56 -19.25 14.60
C ASP A 150 -9.01 -18.77 14.44
N ILE A 151 -9.59 -18.31 15.55
CA ILE A 151 -10.97 -17.82 15.59
C ILE A 151 -11.03 -16.44 14.95
N SER A 152 -11.76 -16.31 13.84
CA SER A 152 -12.05 -15.01 13.24
C SER A 152 -12.98 -14.19 14.15
N ILE A 153 -12.53 -13.00 14.56
CA ILE A 153 -13.31 -12.10 15.42
C ILE A 153 -14.62 -11.68 14.73
N GLU A 154 -14.59 -11.46 13.41
CA GLU A 154 -15.77 -11.08 12.65
C GLU A 154 -16.85 -12.17 12.67
N LYS A 155 -16.46 -13.43 12.44
CA LYS A 155 -17.40 -14.56 12.53
C LYS A 155 -17.95 -14.70 13.94
N LEU A 156 -17.09 -14.63 14.96
CA LEU A 156 -17.48 -14.70 16.36
C LEU A 156 -18.52 -13.63 16.73
N LEU A 157 -18.29 -12.38 16.32
CA LEU A 157 -19.21 -11.28 16.59
C LEU A 157 -20.55 -11.44 15.85
N ASN A 158 -20.53 -11.85 14.59
CA ASN A 158 -21.76 -12.08 13.82
C ASN A 158 -22.61 -13.21 14.44
N GLU A 159 -21.98 -14.34 14.80
CA GLU A 159 -22.68 -15.44 15.46
C GLU A 159 -23.25 -15.04 16.83
N LEU A 160 -22.52 -14.21 17.58
CA LEU A 160 -23.00 -13.69 18.86
C LEU A 160 -24.22 -12.76 18.68
N ILE A 161 -24.17 -11.87 17.68
CA ILE A 161 -25.28 -10.96 17.35
C ILE A 161 -26.52 -11.77 16.93
N ASP A 162 -26.35 -12.78 16.07
CA ASP A 162 -27.45 -13.62 15.60
C ASP A 162 -28.07 -14.47 16.73
N SER A 163 -27.22 -15.01 17.60
CA SER A 163 -27.64 -15.75 18.79
C SER A 163 -28.43 -14.86 19.75
N TYR A 164 -27.92 -13.65 20.03
CA TYR A 164 -28.60 -12.68 20.89
C TYR A 164 -29.94 -12.22 20.30
N ASN A 165 -29.98 -11.88 19.02
CA ASN A 165 -31.21 -11.47 18.33
C ASN A 165 -32.26 -12.59 18.34
N SER A 166 -31.82 -13.83 18.14
CA SER A 166 -32.70 -15.01 18.21
C SER A 166 -33.27 -15.17 19.62
N ALA A 167 -32.43 -15.07 20.66
CA ALA A 167 -32.87 -15.12 22.06
C ALA A 167 -33.86 -13.99 22.39
N ALA A 168 -33.56 -12.75 21.97
CA ALA A 168 -34.43 -11.60 22.17
C ALA A 168 -35.79 -11.76 21.47
N ARG A 169 -35.82 -12.31 20.26
CA ARG A 169 -37.06 -12.62 19.53
C ARG A 169 -37.89 -13.68 20.25
N MET A 170 -37.25 -14.79 20.66
CA MET A 170 -37.92 -15.87 21.40
C MET A 170 -38.49 -15.38 22.75
N PHE A 171 -37.78 -14.47 23.42
CA PHE A 171 -38.27 -13.85 24.66
C PHE A 171 -39.52 -13.00 24.40
N ARG A 172 -39.51 -12.14 23.38
CA ARG A 172 -40.68 -11.33 23.00
C ARG A 172 -41.88 -12.19 22.61
N GLU A 173 -41.67 -13.26 21.85
CA GLU A 173 -42.73 -14.20 21.47
C GLU A 173 -43.34 -14.93 22.68
N LYS A 174 -42.50 -15.33 23.65
CA LYS A 174 -42.98 -15.93 24.92
C LYS A 174 -43.76 -14.92 25.78
N VAL A 175 -43.30 -13.67 25.85
CA VAL A 175 -44.01 -12.61 26.59
C VAL A 175 -45.36 -12.31 25.95
N ASN A 176 -45.43 -12.22 24.62
CA ASN A 176 -46.70 -11.99 23.91
C ASN A 176 -47.67 -13.17 24.09
N LYS A 177 -47.20 -14.43 23.96
CA LYS A 177 -48.04 -15.61 24.26
C LYS A 177 -48.50 -15.67 25.71
N SER A 178 -47.69 -15.22 26.66
CA SER A 178 -48.08 -15.17 28.07
C SER A 178 -49.09 -14.05 28.40
N CYS A 179 -49.19 -13.00 27.60
CA CYS A 179 -50.21 -11.96 27.75
C CYS A 179 -51.56 -12.40 27.18
N ASP A 180 -51.59 -13.12 26.05
CA ASP A 180 -52.83 -13.65 25.48
C ASP A 180 -53.50 -14.68 26.41
N CYS A 181 -52.74 -15.53 27.10
CA CYS A 181 -53.30 -16.50 28.06
C CYS A 181 -53.80 -15.88 29.38
N LYS A 182 -53.59 -14.58 29.64
CA LYS A 182 -54.09 -13.90 30.86
C LYS A 182 -55.37 -13.10 30.64
N LEU A 183 -55.87 -13.04 29.39
CA LEU A 183 -57.11 -12.34 29.02
C LEU A 183 -58.32 -13.29 28.89
N GLU A 184 -58.13 -14.60 29.09
CA GLU A 184 -59.21 -15.58 29.16
C GLU A 184 -59.42 -16.08 30.60
N VAL A 185 -60.00 -15.23 31.45
CA VAL A 185 -60.73 -15.64 32.67
C VAL A 185 -61.96 -14.75 32.84
#